data_AF-A0A7C2L8N0-F1
#
_entry.id   AF-A0A7C2L8N0-F1
#
_cell.length_a   1.000
_cell.length_b   1.000
_cell.length_c   1.000
_cell.angle_alpha   90.00
_cell.angle_beta   90.00
_cell.angle_gamma   90.00
#
_symmetry.space_group_name_H-M   'P 1'
#
loop_
_entity.id
_entity.type
_entity.pdbx_description
1 polymer ?
#
loop_
_entity_poly.entity_id
_entity_poly.type
_entity_poly.pdbx_seq_one_letter_code
_entity_poly.pdbx_strand_id
1 'polypeptide(L)'
;MVLVLLGVSASLAKAEGPTVNWDALQSYAVLAVKLTVTVTGILVFTAALVRAALAALRKHLSGSVAAAAAQRELYEAIEGPLLWLVALALAAWLPDILVAIGLLPSGTPFTVRWDEIFRKP
;
A
#
# COMPACT_ATOMS: atom_id res chain seq x y z
N MET A 1 12.81 62.81 17.36
CA MET A 1 11.89 61.89 16.64
C MET A 1 12.65 60.83 15.84
N VAL A 2 13.59 60.11 16.46
CA VAL A 2 14.42 59.09 15.77
C VAL A 2 14.13 57.66 16.28
N LEU A 3 13.38 57.51 17.38
CA LEU A 3 13.05 56.20 17.94
C LEU A 3 11.88 55.47 17.26
N VAL A 4 11.09 56.14 16.43
CA VAL A 4 9.89 55.53 15.80
C VAL A 4 10.23 54.76 14.52
N LEU A 5 11.38 55.03 13.89
CA LEU A 5 11.79 54.41 12.64
C LEU A 5 12.45 53.02 12.80
N LEU A 6 12.91 52.68 14.01
CA LEU A 6 13.50 51.35 14.28
C LEU A 6 12.45 50.27 14.59
N GLY A 7 11.21 50.65 14.92
CA GLY A 7 10.14 49.71 15.25
C GLY A 7 9.41 49.11 14.05
N VAL A 8 9.58 49.67 12.84
CA VAL A 8 8.81 49.27 11.65
C VAL A 8 9.53 48.19 10.82
N SER A 9 10.84 47.99 11.04
CA SER A 9 11.59 46.96 10.30
C SER A 9 11.45 45.55 10.88
N ALA A 10 10.78 45.39 12.01
CA ALA A 10 10.65 44.10 12.70
C ALA A 10 9.42 43.27 12.26
N SER A 11 8.52 43.79 11.44
CA SER A 11 7.24 43.12 11.09
C SER A 11 7.16 42.55 9.68
N LEU A 12 8.26 42.57 8.91
CA LEU A 12 8.37 41.87 7.62
C LEU A 12 9.29 40.65 7.68
N ALA A 13 9.40 40.02 8.84
CA ALA A 13 9.67 38.58 8.87
C ALA A 13 8.40 37.91 8.33
N LYS A 14 8.32 37.74 7.01
CA LYS A 14 7.43 36.77 6.39
C LYS A 14 7.70 35.48 7.14
N ALA A 15 6.78 35.10 8.04
CA ALA A 15 6.82 33.77 8.62
C ALA A 15 6.83 32.84 7.42
N GLU A 16 7.99 32.23 7.15
CA GLU A 16 8.08 31.16 6.19
C GLU A 16 7.03 30.16 6.65
N GLY A 17 5.92 30.11 5.90
CA GLY A 17 4.91 29.09 6.13
C GLY A 17 5.62 27.73 6.12
N PRO A 18 5.08 26.72 6.82
CA PRO A 18 5.74 25.42 6.93
C PRO A 18 6.25 24.98 5.56
N THR A 19 7.55 24.76 5.45
CA THR A 19 8.18 24.36 4.19
C THR A 19 7.66 22.97 3.84
N VAL A 20 6.71 22.90 2.91
CA VAL A 20 6.16 21.63 2.45
C VAL A 20 7.21 20.94 1.60
N ASN A 21 7.72 19.80 2.08
CA ASN A 21 8.56 18.93 1.27
C ASN A 21 7.68 18.16 0.28
N TRP A 22 7.55 18.71 -0.93
CA TRP A 22 6.72 18.15 -2.01
C TRP A 22 7.16 16.76 -2.45
N ASP A 23 8.47 16.49 -2.41
CA ASP A 23 9.00 15.18 -2.80
C ASP A 23 8.60 14.11 -1.78
N ALA A 24 8.71 14.42 -0.48
CA ALA A 24 8.20 13.56 0.58
C ALA A 24 6.68 13.33 0.45
N LEU A 25 5.90 14.38 0.18
CA LEU A 25 4.45 14.27 0.00
C LEU A 25 4.08 13.36 -1.18
N GLN A 26 4.79 13.47 -2.31
CA GLN A 26 4.59 12.59 -3.46
C GLN A 26 4.92 11.14 -3.11
N SER A 27 6.02 10.92 -2.40
CA SER A 27 6.44 9.58 -1.94
C SER A 27 5.43 8.96 -0.98
N TYR A 28 4.84 9.75 -0.07
CA TYR A 28 3.73 9.33 0.78
C TYR A 28 2.47 9.01 -0.02
N ALA A 29 2.14 9.80 -1.04
CA ALA A 29 0.96 9.55 -1.88
C ALA A 29 1.09 8.23 -2.66
N VAL A 30 2.27 7.97 -3.24
CA VAL A 30 2.57 6.70 -3.92
C VAL A 30 2.47 5.52 -2.94
N LEU A 31 3.05 5.66 -1.75
CA LEU A 31 2.98 4.63 -0.70
C LEU A 31 1.53 4.36 -0.28
N ALA A 32 0.73 5.41 -0.07
CA ALA A 32 -0.67 5.29 0.32
C ALA A 32 -1.47 4.50 -0.74
N VAL A 33 -1.32 4.83 -2.03
CA VAL A 33 -2.00 4.12 -3.12
C VAL A 33 -1.62 2.64 -3.14
N LYS A 34 -0.33 2.32 -3.03
CA LYS A 34 0.14 0.91 -3.02
C LYS A 34 -0.40 0.15 -1.84
N LEU A 35 -0.39 0.74 -0.65
CA LEU A 35 -0.95 0.14 0.55
C LEU A 35 -2.45 -0.06 0.42
N THR A 36 -3.20 0.92 -0.09
CA THR A 36 -4.64 0.78 -0.33
C THR A 36 -4.94 -0.38 -1.27
N VAL A 37 -4.28 -0.46 -2.43
CA VAL A 37 -4.46 -1.56 -3.39
C VAL A 37 -4.13 -2.92 -2.75
N THR A 38 -3.03 -2.99 -2.01
CA THR A 38 -2.59 -4.23 -1.35
C THR A 38 -3.59 -4.68 -0.28
N VAL A 39 -4.02 -3.75 0.59
CA VAL A 39 -4.99 -4.03 1.67
C VAL A 39 -6.35 -4.40 1.08
N THR A 40 -6.84 -3.69 0.07
CA THR A 40 -8.10 -4.03 -0.61
C THR A 40 -8.04 -5.43 -1.21
N GLY A 41 -6.93 -5.79 -1.87
CA GLY A 41 -6.73 -7.14 -2.40
C GLY A 41 -6.82 -8.20 -1.30
N ILE A 42 -6.13 -8.00 -0.18
CA ILE A 42 -6.14 -8.91 0.98
C ILE A 42 -7.56 -9.05 1.55
N LEU A 43 -8.32 -7.96 1.67
CA LEU A 43 -9.68 -8.00 2.17
C LEU A 43 -10.61 -8.79 1.24
N VAL A 44 -10.50 -8.58 -0.08
CA VAL A 44 -11.29 -9.32 -1.08
C VAL A 44 -10.97 -10.82 -1.01
N PHE A 45 -9.69 -11.17 -0.94
CA PHE A 45 -9.26 -12.56 -0.77
C PHE A 45 -9.78 -13.18 0.52
N THR A 46 -9.65 -12.47 1.64
CA THR A 46 -10.12 -12.95 2.94
C THR A 46 -11.63 -13.19 2.93
N ALA A 47 -12.41 -12.28 2.34
CA ALA A 47 -13.85 -12.44 2.18
C ALA A 47 -14.21 -13.65 1.29
N ALA A 48 -13.47 -13.87 0.19
CA ALA A 48 -13.65 -15.03 -0.67
C ALA A 48 -13.34 -16.34 0.07
N LEU A 49 -12.26 -16.37 0.86
CA LEU A 49 -11.83 -17.53 1.62
C LEU A 49 -12.84 -17.90 2.72
N VAL A 50 -13.38 -16.90 3.44
CA VAL A 50 -14.47 -17.11 4.41
C VAL A 50 -15.71 -17.70 3.73
N ARG A 51 -16.09 -17.21 2.55
CA ARG A 51 -17.23 -17.74 1.78
C ARG A 51 -16.99 -19.18 1.35
N ALA A 52 -15.79 -19.50 0.84
CA ALA A 52 -15.41 -20.85 0.45
C ALA A 52 -15.43 -21.81 1.64
N ALA A 53 -14.87 -21.40 2.79
CA ALA A 53 -14.87 -22.18 4.02
C ALA A 53 -16.29 -22.48 4.53
N LEU A 54 -17.18 -21.48 4.51
CA LEU A 54 -18.59 -21.66 4.88
C LEU A 54 -19.32 -22.63 3.93
N ALA A 55 -19.05 -22.55 2.63
CA ALA A 55 -19.63 -23.46 1.65
C ALA A 55 -19.15 -24.90 1.84
N ALA A 56 -17.86 -25.10 2.09
CA ALA A 56 -17.29 -26.42 2.37
C ALA A 56 -17.84 -27.01 3.68
N LEU A 57 -17.95 -26.21 4.74
CA LEU A 57 -18.52 -26.67 6.02
C LEU A 57 -19.96 -27.17 5.84
N ARG A 58 -20.78 -26.47 5.04
CA ARG A 58 -22.16 -26.90 4.73
C ARG A 58 -22.18 -28.24 3.98
N LYS A 59 -21.29 -28.44 3.00
CA LYS A 59 -21.17 -29.70 2.25
C LYS A 59 -20.66 -30.86 3.11
N HIS A 60 -19.78 -30.57 4.07
CA HIS A 60 -19.23 -31.57 4.98
C HIS A 60 -20.26 -32.10 5.98
N LEU A 61 -21.23 -31.27 6.37
CA LEU A 61 -22.37 -31.67 7.22
C LEU A 61 -23.38 -32.56 6.50
N SER A 62 -23.38 -32.59 5.15
CA SER A 62 -24.34 -33.36 4.35
C SER A 62 -23.94 -34.80 3.99
N GLY A 63 -22.74 -35.27 4.39
CA GLY A 63 -22.32 -36.68 4.24
C GLY A 63 -20.89 -36.89 3.73
N SER A 64 -20.28 -38.06 4.03
CA SER A 64 -18.82 -38.29 3.91
C SER A 64 -18.26 -38.31 2.49
N VAL A 65 -19.04 -38.69 1.47
CA VAL A 65 -18.58 -38.68 0.06
C VAL A 65 -18.44 -37.25 -0.47
N ALA A 66 -19.20 -36.30 0.08
CA ALA A 66 -19.10 -34.89 -0.26
C ALA A 66 -17.86 -34.20 0.35
N ALA A 67 -17.23 -34.79 1.37
CA ALA A 67 -16.10 -34.20 2.09
C ALA A 67 -14.81 -34.13 1.25
N ALA A 68 -14.48 -35.19 0.51
CA ALA A 68 -13.30 -35.23 -0.36
C ALA A 68 -13.45 -34.30 -1.58
N ALA A 69 -14.65 -34.24 -2.16
CA ALA A 69 -14.97 -33.28 -3.23
C ALA A 69 -14.94 -31.83 -2.72
N ALA A 70 -15.47 -31.59 -1.52
CA ALA A 70 -15.45 -30.26 -0.89
C ALA A 70 -14.03 -29.79 -0.55
N GLN A 71 -13.11 -30.71 -0.17
CA GLN A 71 -11.71 -30.36 0.04
C GLN A 71 -11.03 -29.91 -1.25
N ARG A 72 -11.24 -30.64 -2.35
CA ARG A 72 -10.67 -30.28 -3.66
C ARG A 72 -11.20 -28.95 -4.18
N GLU A 73 -12.51 -28.72 -4.07
CA GLU A 73 -13.12 -27.43 -4.39
C GLU A 73 -12.57 -26.29 -3.52
N LEU A 74 -12.29 -26.55 -2.24
CA LEU A 74 -11.70 -25.55 -1.35
C LEU A 74 -10.28 -25.18 -1.80
N TYR A 75 -9.47 -26.17 -2.19
CA TYR A 75 -8.12 -25.93 -2.71
C TYR A 75 -8.14 -25.15 -4.02
N GLU A 76 -8.96 -25.56 -4.99
CA GLU A 76 -9.11 -24.85 -6.27
C GLU A 76 -9.67 -23.42 -6.05
N ALA A 77 -10.55 -23.23 -5.07
CA ALA A 77 -11.07 -21.92 -4.69
C ALA A 77 -10.04 -21.01 -4.00
N ILE A 78 -8.95 -21.55 -3.46
CA ILE A 78 -7.88 -20.78 -2.81
C ILE A 78 -6.75 -20.47 -3.80
N GLU A 79 -6.39 -21.43 -4.65
CA GLU A 79 -5.24 -21.31 -5.56
C GLU A 79 -5.36 -20.12 -6.52
N GLY A 80 -6.51 -19.99 -7.20
CA GLY A 80 -6.73 -18.88 -8.13
C GLY A 80 -6.65 -17.50 -7.47
N PRO A 81 -7.42 -17.23 -6.40
CA PRO A 81 -7.34 -15.96 -5.67
C PRO A 81 -5.98 -15.69 -5.02
N LEU A 82 -5.24 -16.72 -4.60
CA LEU A 82 -3.89 -16.58 -4.07
C LEU A 82 -2.91 -16.14 -5.17
N LEU A 83 -2.95 -16.78 -6.33
CA LEU A 83 -2.14 -16.38 -7.49
C LEU A 83 -2.48 -14.94 -7.93
N TRP A 84 -3.77 -14.58 -7.89
CA TRP A 84 -4.21 -13.22 -8.16
C TRP A 84 -3.64 -12.21 -7.15
N LEU A 85 -3.64 -12.54 -5.85
CA LEU A 85 -3.01 -11.70 -4.83
C LEU A 85 -1.52 -11.50 -5.07
N VAL A 86 -0.81 -12.58 -5.41
CA VAL A 86 0.63 -12.51 -5.73
C VAL A 86 0.86 -11.65 -6.95
N ALA A 87 0.05 -11.80 -8.01
CA ALA A 87 0.12 -10.98 -9.21
C ALA A 87 -0.19 -9.50 -8.91
N LEU A 88 -1.17 -9.20 -8.05
CA LEU A 88 -1.50 -7.85 -7.62
C LEU A 88 -0.35 -7.22 -6.81
N ALA A 89 0.21 -7.97 -5.87
CA ALA A 89 1.34 -7.52 -5.07
C ALA A 89 2.56 -7.25 -5.96
N LEU A 90 2.87 -8.16 -6.89
CA LEU A 90 3.90 -7.92 -7.89
C LEU A 90 3.58 -6.69 -8.73
N ALA A 91 2.39 -6.53 -9.28
CA ALA A 91 2.05 -5.37 -10.09
C ALA A 91 2.21 -4.03 -9.33
N ALA A 92 1.82 -3.99 -8.05
CA ALA A 92 1.91 -2.79 -7.22
C ALA A 92 3.34 -2.47 -6.75
N TRP A 93 4.16 -3.50 -6.49
CA TRP A 93 5.46 -3.37 -5.82
C TRP A 93 6.66 -3.72 -6.73
N LEU A 94 6.44 -4.21 -7.94
CA LEU A 94 7.50 -4.55 -8.90
C LEU A 94 8.46 -3.38 -9.13
N PRO A 95 8.03 -2.12 -9.31
CA PRO A 95 8.95 -1.01 -9.45
C PRO A 95 9.93 -0.88 -8.27
N ASP A 96 9.46 -1.01 -7.03
CA ASP A 96 10.32 -0.92 -5.84
C ASP A 96 11.24 -2.14 -5.72
N ILE A 97 10.75 -3.33 -6.06
CA ILE A 97 11.56 -4.55 -6.08
C ILE A 97 12.71 -4.38 -7.07
N LEU A 98 12.42 -3.89 -8.28
CA LEU A 98 13.42 -3.65 -9.33
C LEU A 98 14.45 -2.59 -8.91
N VAL A 99 14.04 -1.52 -8.21
CA VAL A 99 14.98 -0.56 -7.62
C VAL A 99 15.82 -1.19 -6.51
N ALA A 100 15.21 -2.00 -5.63
CA ALA A 100 15.90 -2.64 -4.51
C ALA A 100 16.99 -3.62 -4.95
N ILE A 101 16.80 -4.31 -6.09
CA ILE A 101 17.80 -5.21 -6.68
C ILE A 101 18.76 -4.50 -7.65
N GLY A 102 18.64 -3.18 -7.80
CA GLY A 102 19.53 -2.36 -8.64
C GLY A 102 19.27 -2.46 -10.15
N LEU A 103 18.13 -3.02 -10.58
CA LEU A 103 17.73 -3.07 -12.00
C LEU A 103 17.12 -1.76 -12.50
N LEU A 104 16.64 -0.90 -11.59
CA LEU A 104 16.14 0.44 -11.90
C LEU A 104 16.83 1.50 -11.03
N PRO A 105 17.05 2.72 -11.56
CA PRO A 105 17.64 3.81 -10.80
C PRO A 105 16.71 4.30 -9.67
N SER A 106 17.30 4.80 -8.59
CA SER A 106 16.56 5.49 -7.52
C SER A 106 15.83 6.71 -8.06
N GLY A 107 14.54 6.87 -7.73
CA GLY A 107 13.70 7.97 -8.23
C GLY A 107 12.91 7.64 -9.51
N THR A 108 12.86 6.35 -9.90
CA THR A 108 11.99 5.90 -11.00
C THR A 108 10.51 6.19 -10.67
N PRO A 109 9.67 6.60 -11.63
CA PRO A 109 8.25 6.87 -11.39
C PRO A 109 7.54 5.69 -10.69
N PHE A 110 6.57 6.02 -9.84
CA PHE A 110 5.80 5.05 -9.06
C PHE A 110 6.62 4.22 -8.07
N THR A 111 7.86 4.60 -7.73
CA THR A 111 8.62 3.98 -6.63
C THR A 111 8.48 4.81 -5.37
N VAL A 112 8.48 4.15 -4.21
CA VAL A 112 8.47 4.83 -2.91
C VAL A 112 9.89 5.26 -2.60
N ARG A 113 10.12 6.57 -2.48
CA ARG A 113 11.42 7.12 -2.06
C ARG A 113 11.50 7.09 -0.54
N TRP A 114 11.93 5.95 -0.01
CA TRP A 114 12.04 5.70 1.42
C TRP A 114 12.99 6.67 2.13
N ASP A 115 14.02 7.14 1.43
CA ASP A 115 14.95 8.17 1.89
C ASP A 115 14.23 9.48 2.23
N GLU A 116 13.18 9.86 1.49
CA GLU A 116 12.45 11.11 1.69
C GLU A 116 11.40 11.02 2.80
N ILE A 117 10.86 9.82 3.03
CA ILE A 117 9.87 9.54 4.06
C ILE A 117 10.49 9.54 5.46
N PHE A 118 11.71 9.04 5.59
CA PHE A 118 12.39 8.91 6.89
C PHE A 118 13.45 9.98 7.14
N ARG A 119 13.68 10.90 6.18
CA ARG A 119 14.56 12.04 6.40
C ARG A 119 13.94 12.91 7.50
N LYS A 120 14.59 12.96 8.66
CA LYS A 120 14.20 13.91 9.71
C LYS A 120 14.32 15.34 9.15
N PRO A 121 13.36 16.22 9.45
CA PRO A 121 13.50 17.64 9.17
C PRO A 121 14.72 18.24 9.89
#